data_AF-A0A4P8IR45-F1
#
_entry.id   AF-A0A4P8IR45-F1
#
_cell.length_a   1.000
_cell.length_b   1.000
_cell.length_c   1.000
_cell.angle_alpha   90.00
_cell.angle_beta   90.00
_cell.angle_gamma   90.00
#
_symmetry.space_group_name_H-M   'P 1'
#
loop_
_entity.id
_entity.type
_entity.pdbx_description
1 polymer ?
#
loop_
_entity_poly.entity_id
_entity_poly.type
_entity_poly.pdbx_seq_one_letter_code
_entity_poly.pdbx_strand_id
1 'polypeptide(L)'
;MKYLYFPDTFQYAGSVSDETDVPFCLGVAPPANSGPGSVVVADPASGNWVIRAETAAELAAAKTAQTSIINAACNQALAAITTAYPDLEVATWGQQLAEATAYTANNAATTLLLSAIAQASGQAVAALAAGVLQKSAPYLAASGAAIGKRLSLTAQIAGAATVAAVKSISWS
;
A
#
# COMPACT_ATOMS: atom_id res chain seq x y z
N MET A 1 5.22 31.81 6.76
CA MET A 1 4.40 30.60 6.52
C MET A 1 4.05 30.53 5.04
N LYS A 2 4.31 29.40 4.36
CA LYS A 2 3.89 29.16 2.97
C LYS A 2 2.77 28.12 3.00
N TYR A 3 1.56 28.55 2.64
CA TYR A 3 0.40 27.66 2.55
C TYR A 3 0.44 26.98 1.17
N LEU A 4 0.45 25.64 1.15
CA LEU A 4 0.30 24.85 -0.08
C LEU A 4 -1.12 24.29 -0.10
N TYR A 5 -1.92 24.75 -1.06
CA TYR A 5 -3.25 24.23 -1.34
C TYR A 5 -3.14 23.11 -2.38
N PHE A 6 -3.65 21.93 -2.05
CA PHE A 6 -3.87 20.86 -3.02
C PHE A 6 -5.37 20.50 -2.97
N PRO A 7 -6.08 20.52 -4.11
CA PRO A 7 -7.52 20.28 -4.14
C PRO A 7 -7.94 18.87 -3.70
N ASP A 8 -7.02 17.90 -3.64
CA ASP A 8 -7.38 16.48 -3.52
C ASP A 8 -6.84 15.81 -2.24
N THR A 9 -5.97 16.45 -1.46
CA THR A 9 -5.41 15.88 -0.22
C THR A 9 -4.88 16.98 0.70
N PHE A 10 -5.55 17.21 1.84
CA PHE A 10 -4.94 17.88 2.98
C PHE A 10 -3.88 16.93 3.59
N GLN A 11 -2.63 17.02 3.15
CA GLN A 11 -1.51 16.39 3.87
C GLN A 11 -0.46 17.43 4.22
N TYR A 12 -0.22 17.55 5.53
CA TYR A 12 0.69 18.49 6.17
C TYR A 12 2.04 17.80 6.42
N ALA A 13 3.14 18.52 6.19
CA ALA A 13 4.48 18.11 6.61
C ALA A 13 5.08 19.25 7.45
N GLY A 14 4.83 19.22 8.75
CA GLY A 14 5.35 20.17 9.74
C GLY A 14 4.63 20.04 11.08
N SER A 15 5.10 20.70 12.14
CA SER A 15 4.35 20.91 13.38
C SER A 15 3.66 22.26 13.34
N VAL A 16 2.38 22.31 13.71
CA VAL A 16 1.61 23.56 13.83
C VAL A 16 1.79 24.11 15.24
N SER A 17 2.11 25.40 15.37
CA SER A 17 1.89 26.16 16.61
C SER A 17 0.49 26.78 16.52
N ASP A 18 -0.37 26.47 17.49
CA ASP A 18 -1.82 26.71 17.55
C ASP A 18 -2.28 28.20 17.61
N GLU A 19 -1.60 29.17 17.00
CA GLU A 19 -1.92 30.59 17.25
C GLU A 19 -2.43 31.45 16.08
N THR A 20 -2.61 30.95 14.84
CA THR A 20 -3.34 31.74 13.82
C THR A 20 -4.10 30.87 12.81
N ASP A 21 -5.32 30.52 13.19
CA ASP A 21 -6.26 29.69 12.43
C ASP A 21 -7.07 30.54 11.41
N VAL A 22 -6.41 31.08 10.38
CA VAL A 22 -7.12 31.66 9.22
C VAL A 22 -6.72 30.93 7.93
N PRO A 23 -7.66 30.23 7.27
CA PRO A 23 -7.42 29.69 5.94
C PRO A 23 -7.18 30.85 4.98
N PHE A 24 -5.97 30.93 4.41
CA PHE A 24 -5.65 31.90 3.37
C PHE A 24 -6.50 31.61 2.13
N CYS A 25 -7.61 32.32 1.96
CA CYS A 25 -8.40 32.32 0.74
C CYS A 25 -7.89 33.43 -0.19
N LEU A 26 -7.11 33.06 -1.20
CA LEU A 26 -7.03 33.88 -2.40
C LEU A 26 -8.44 33.86 -3.00
N GLY A 27 -9.12 35.00 -3.07
CA GLY A 27 -10.46 35.13 -3.67
C GLY A 27 -10.50 34.81 -5.18
N VAL A 28 -9.48 34.12 -5.69
CA VAL A 28 -9.24 33.70 -7.06
C VAL A 28 -8.76 32.25 -7.06
N ALA A 29 -9.33 31.44 -7.96
CA ALA A 29 -8.95 30.03 -8.10
C ALA A 29 -7.46 29.90 -8.49
N PRO A 30 -6.75 28.85 -8.03
CA PRO A 30 -5.40 28.58 -8.48
C PRO A 30 -5.35 28.39 -10.00
N PRO A 31 -4.32 28.91 -10.69
CA PRO A 31 -4.12 28.65 -12.10
C PRO A 31 -3.94 27.15 -12.36
N ALA A 32 -4.30 26.71 -13.56
CA ALA A 32 -4.03 25.35 -14.01
C ALA A 32 -2.52 25.05 -13.89
N ASN A 33 -2.20 23.81 -13.52
CA ASN A 33 -0.81 23.41 -13.29
C ASN A 33 0.03 23.61 -14.57
N SER A 34 1.19 24.21 -14.43
CA SER A 34 1.94 24.86 -15.52
C SER A 34 2.84 23.90 -16.33
N GLY A 35 2.68 22.60 -16.10
CA GLY A 35 3.46 21.54 -16.72
C GLY A 35 4.34 20.76 -15.72
N PRO A 36 5.00 19.70 -16.19
CA PRO A 36 5.85 18.83 -15.36
C PRO A 36 6.96 19.62 -14.68
N GLY A 37 7.21 19.34 -13.39
CA GLY A 37 8.30 19.98 -12.63
C GLY A 37 7.97 21.37 -12.04
N SER A 38 6.73 21.82 -12.20
CA SER A 38 6.26 23.10 -11.64
C SER A 38 5.21 22.88 -10.56
N VAL A 39 5.14 23.82 -9.61
CA VAL A 39 4.12 23.87 -8.57
C VAL A 39 3.52 25.27 -8.49
N VAL A 40 2.23 25.31 -8.20
CA VAL A 40 1.46 26.53 -7.95
C VAL A 40 1.42 26.77 -6.45
N VAL A 41 1.87 27.94 -6.01
CA VAL A 41 2.02 28.28 -4.58
C VAL A 41 1.36 29.61 -4.32
N ALA A 42 0.59 29.69 -3.24
CA ALA A 42 0.08 30.95 -2.73
C ALA A 42 1.25 31.84 -2.27
N ASP A 43 1.29 33.08 -2.74
CA ASP A 43 2.18 34.11 -2.22
C ASP A 43 1.38 35.10 -1.35
N PRO A 44 1.46 34.98 -0.01
CA PRO A 44 0.72 35.86 0.90
C PRO A 44 1.14 37.32 0.82
N ALA A 45 2.36 37.62 0.36
CA ALA A 45 2.85 38.99 0.26
C ALA A 45 2.24 39.74 -0.93
N SER A 46 2.03 39.05 -2.05
CA SER A 46 1.42 39.64 -3.25
C SER A 46 -0.08 39.38 -3.36
N GLY A 47 -0.65 38.47 -2.57
CA GLY A 47 -2.06 38.08 -2.68
C GLY A 47 -2.36 37.37 -4.01
N ASN A 48 -1.36 36.70 -4.59
CA ASN A 48 -1.47 36.03 -5.89
C ASN A 48 -0.95 34.59 -5.85
N TRP A 49 -1.28 33.83 -6.90
CA TRP A 49 -0.68 32.52 -7.17
C TRP A 49 0.62 32.69 -7.94
N VAL A 50 1.67 32.01 -7.49
CA VAL A 50 2.98 32.00 -8.15
C VAL A 50 3.30 30.60 -8.63
N ILE A 51 3.74 30.51 -9.87
CA ILE A 51 4.26 29.28 -10.47
C ILE A 51 5.78 29.28 -10.29
N ARG A 52 6.33 28.20 -9.77
CA ARG A 52 7.78 28.01 -9.67
C ARG A 52 8.17 26.56 -9.90
N ALA A 53 9.47 26.33 -10.08
CA ALA A 53 10.02 24.98 -10.03
C ALA A 53 9.73 24.31 -8.68
N GLU A 54 9.43 23.02 -8.72
CA GLU A 54 9.38 22.19 -7.52
C GLU A 54 10.78 22.06 -6.90
N THR A 55 10.83 21.97 -5.58
CA THR A 55 12.07 21.76 -4.84
C THR A 55 12.34 20.27 -4.65
N ALA A 56 13.61 19.91 -4.40
CA ALA A 56 13.97 18.54 -4.05
C ALA A 56 13.24 18.04 -2.79
N ALA A 57 12.97 18.92 -1.82
CA ALA A 57 12.22 18.60 -0.62
C ALA A 57 10.74 18.28 -0.93
N GLU A 58 10.11 19.02 -1.83
CA GLU A 58 8.73 18.75 -2.28
C GLU A 58 8.63 17.43 -3.05
N LEU A 59 9.61 17.15 -3.92
CA LEU A 59 9.67 15.86 -4.62
C LEU A 59 9.87 14.70 -3.64
N ALA A 60 10.77 14.84 -2.67
CA ALA A 60 10.98 13.82 -1.64
C ALA A 60 9.72 13.58 -0.79
N ALA A 61 9.05 14.65 -0.35
CA ALA A 61 7.80 14.55 0.39
C ALA A 61 6.70 13.86 -0.42
N ALA A 62 6.56 14.20 -1.71
CA ALA A 62 5.61 13.53 -2.60
C ALA A 62 5.90 12.03 -2.74
N LYS A 63 7.18 11.63 -2.88
CA LYS A 63 7.57 10.22 -2.96
C LYS A 63 7.23 9.45 -1.68
N THR A 64 7.50 10.04 -0.52
CA THR A 64 7.15 9.44 0.78
C THR A 64 5.64 9.27 0.93
N ALA A 65 4.87 10.31 0.65
CA ALA A 65 3.40 10.25 0.72
C ALA A 65 2.83 9.20 -0.24
N GLN A 66 3.27 9.20 -1.50
CA GLN A 66 2.79 8.24 -2.49
C GLN A 66 3.16 6.80 -2.15
N THR A 67 4.37 6.58 -1.60
CA THR A 67 4.77 5.24 -1.12
C THR A 67 3.85 4.75 -0.01
N SER A 68 3.44 5.63 0.92
CA SER A 68 2.47 5.29 1.97
C SER A 68 1.12 4.89 1.38
N ILE A 69 0.62 5.63 0.38
CA ILE A 69 -0.64 5.30 -0.32
C ILE A 69 -0.55 3.93 -1.00
N ILE A 70 0.54 3.63 -1.71
CA ILE A 70 0.73 2.33 -2.37
C ILE A 70 0.85 1.19 -1.35
N ASN A 71 1.53 1.42 -0.22
CA ASN A 71 1.61 0.42 0.85
C ASN A 71 0.24 0.16 1.47
N ALA A 72 -0.57 1.20 1.72
CA ALA A 72 -1.93 1.05 2.24
C ALA A 72 -2.83 0.28 1.25
N ALA A 73 -2.76 0.59 -0.05
CA ALA A 73 -3.52 -0.12 -1.08
C ALA A 73 -3.11 -1.60 -1.20
N CYS A 74 -1.81 -1.90 -1.09
CA CYS A 74 -1.33 -3.28 -1.03
C CYS A 74 -1.86 -4.02 0.20
N ASN A 75 -1.87 -3.38 1.38
CA ASN A 75 -2.40 -3.99 2.60
C ASN A 75 -3.90 -4.28 2.47
N GLN A 76 -4.68 -3.37 1.88
CA GLN A 76 -6.09 -3.60 1.59
C GLN A 76 -6.30 -4.76 0.62
N ALA A 77 -5.50 -4.85 -0.44
CA ALA A 77 -5.57 -5.94 -1.39
C ALA A 77 -5.23 -7.30 -0.75
N LEU A 78 -4.22 -7.35 0.12
CA LEU A 78 -3.86 -8.57 0.86
C LEU A 78 -4.95 -8.95 1.86
N ALA A 79 -5.48 -8.00 2.63
CA ALA A 79 -6.55 -8.24 3.58
C ALA A 79 -7.82 -8.79 2.92
N ALA A 80 -8.16 -8.30 1.71
CA ALA A 80 -9.31 -8.79 0.95
C ALA A 80 -9.20 -10.29 0.59
N ILE A 81 -7.98 -10.81 0.42
CA ILE A 81 -7.75 -12.24 0.13
C ILE A 81 -8.11 -13.10 1.35
N THR A 82 -7.85 -12.60 2.57
CA THR A 82 -7.98 -13.36 3.81
C THR A 82 -9.22 -13.00 4.63
N THR A 83 -10.04 -12.04 4.20
CA THR A 83 -11.17 -11.47 4.97
C THR A 83 -12.16 -12.52 5.50
N ALA A 84 -12.30 -13.66 4.83
CA ALA A 84 -13.20 -14.74 5.25
C ALA A 84 -12.64 -15.60 6.40
N TYR A 85 -11.40 -15.39 6.83
CA TYR A 85 -10.68 -16.23 7.78
C TYR A 85 -10.17 -15.42 8.98
N PRO A 86 -10.21 -15.96 10.21
CA PRO A 86 -9.61 -15.31 11.38
C PRO A 86 -8.09 -15.14 11.23
N ASP A 87 -7.54 -14.05 11.75
CA ASP A 87 -6.10 -13.73 11.65
C ASP A 87 -5.20 -14.85 12.18
N LEU A 88 -5.57 -15.45 13.31
CA LEU A 88 -4.81 -16.56 13.91
C LEU A 88 -4.86 -17.83 13.08
N GLU A 89 -5.90 -18.04 12.26
CA GLU A 89 -5.95 -19.17 11.33
C GLU A 89 -4.98 -18.93 10.17
N VAL A 90 -5.02 -17.74 9.56
CA VAL A 90 -4.13 -17.33 8.47
C VAL A 90 -2.66 -17.45 8.88
N ALA A 91 -2.33 -17.09 10.12
CA ALA A 91 -0.97 -17.21 10.66
C ALA A 91 -0.42 -18.66 10.64
N THR A 92 -1.29 -19.67 10.58
CA THR A 92 -0.89 -21.09 10.53
C THR A 92 -0.75 -21.65 9.11
N TRP A 93 -1.24 -20.94 8.08
CA TRP A 93 -1.30 -21.48 6.71
C TRP A 93 0.09 -21.85 6.17
N GLY A 94 1.13 -21.12 6.56
CA GLY A 94 2.51 -21.47 6.19
C GLY A 94 2.93 -22.85 6.72
N GLN A 95 2.60 -23.15 7.98
CA GLN A 95 2.87 -24.46 8.59
C GLN A 95 2.00 -25.55 7.98
N GLN A 96 0.71 -25.28 7.73
CA GLN A 96 -0.18 -26.24 7.06
C GLN A 96 0.34 -26.61 5.67
N LEU A 97 0.79 -25.63 4.89
CA LEU A 97 1.38 -25.85 3.57
C LEU A 97 2.69 -26.66 3.65
N ALA A 98 3.55 -26.35 4.62
CA ALA A 98 4.81 -27.07 4.82
C ALA A 98 4.58 -28.54 5.16
N GLU A 99 3.67 -28.82 6.11
CA GLU A 99 3.29 -30.18 6.50
C GLU A 99 2.59 -30.92 5.36
N ALA A 100 1.69 -30.26 4.61
CA ALA A 100 1.00 -30.86 3.48
C ALA A 100 2.00 -31.25 2.37
N THR A 101 2.94 -30.37 2.06
CA THR A 101 4.00 -30.63 1.07
C THR A 101 4.88 -31.79 1.51
N ALA A 102 5.29 -31.83 2.78
CA ALA A 102 6.10 -32.91 3.33
C ALA A 102 5.35 -34.25 3.30
N TYR A 103 4.07 -34.26 3.68
CA TYR A 103 3.21 -35.44 3.65
C TYR A 103 2.99 -35.97 2.23
N THR A 104 2.80 -35.09 1.25
CA THR A 104 2.65 -35.48 -0.16
C THR A 104 3.93 -36.07 -0.72
N ALA A 105 5.11 -35.59 -0.30
CA ALA A 105 6.40 -36.16 -0.70
C ALA A 105 6.70 -37.48 0.02
N ASN A 106 6.29 -37.61 1.29
CA ASN A 106 6.49 -38.78 2.13
C ASN A 106 5.35 -38.88 3.14
N ASN A 107 4.47 -39.88 2.99
CA ASN A 107 3.31 -40.08 3.87
C ASN A 107 3.67 -40.47 5.32
N ALA A 108 4.94 -40.78 5.61
CA ALA A 108 5.45 -40.98 6.96
C ALA A 108 6.01 -39.70 7.61
N ALA A 109 5.95 -38.55 6.93
CA ALA A 109 6.38 -37.27 7.49
C ALA A 109 5.53 -36.86 8.69
N THR A 110 6.18 -36.26 9.69
CA THR A 110 5.52 -35.69 10.86
C THR A 110 4.63 -34.52 10.45
N THR A 111 3.35 -34.57 10.82
CA THR A 111 2.34 -33.56 10.49
C THR A 111 1.57 -33.14 11.74
N LEU A 112 2.22 -32.49 12.70
CA LEU A 112 1.61 -32.20 14.01
C LEU A 112 0.34 -31.35 13.89
N LEU A 113 0.40 -30.27 13.10
CA LEU A 113 -0.73 -29.36 12.93
C LEU A 113 -1.84 -30.00 12.10
N LEU A 114 -1.52 -30.60 10.95
CA LEU A 114 -2.54 -31.25 10.12
C LEU A 114 -3.17 -32.45 10.82
N SER A 115 -2.41 -33.22 11.61
CA SER A 115 -2.96 -34.33 12.40
C SER A 115 -3.96 -33.83 13.44
N ALA A 116 -3.64 -32.74 14.16
CA ALA A 116 -4.55 -32.16 15.13
C ALA A 116 -5.83 -31.62 14.49
N ILE A 117 -5.71 -30.89 13.36
CA ILE A 117 -6.87 -30.39 12.61
C ILE A 117 -7.72 -31.55 12.09
N ALA A 118 -7.10 -32.55 11.46
CA ALA A 118 -7.77 -33.72 10.90
C ALA A 118 -8.53 -34.51 11.97
N GLN A 119 -7.92 -34.72 13.14
CA GLN A 119 -8.56 -35.37 14.28
C GLN A 119 -9.79 -34.59 14.76
N ALA A 120 -9.67 -33.26 14.91
CA ALA A 120 -10.76 -32.41 15.39
C ALA A 120 -11.89 -32.25 14.36
N SER A 121 -11.56 -32.22 13.06
CA SER A 121 -12.52 -32.07 11.96
C SER A 121 -13.13 -33.39 11.48
N GLY A 122 -12.63 -34.55 11.96
CA GLY A 122 -13.07 -35.87 11.53
C GLY A 122 -12.65 -36.21 10.09
N GLN A 123 -11.60 -35.57 9.59
CA GLN A 123 -11.09 -35.74 8.23
C GLN A 123 -9.82 -36.61 8.23
N ALA A 124 -9.51 -37.26 7.11
CA ALA A 124 -8.22 -37.91 6.95
C ALA A 124 -7.10 -36.88 6.68
N VAL A 125 -5.92 -37.07 7.27
CA VAL A 125 -4.74 -36.21 7.03
C VAL A 125 -4.42 -36.07 5.54
N ALA A 126 -4.56 -37.17 4.78
CA ALA A 126 -4.35 -37.15 3.32
C ALA A 126 -5.34 -36.22 2.59
N ALA A 127 -6.62 -36.25 2.97
CA ALA A 127 -7.64 -35.40 2.37
C ALA A 127 -7.43 -33.93 2.76
N LEU A 128 -7.06 -33.67 4.01
CA LEU A 128 -6.73 -32.33 4.48
C LEU A 128 -5.50 -31.77 3.76
N ALA A 129 -4.41 -32.53 3.65
CA ALA A 129 -3.20 -32.12 2.95
C ALA A 129 -3.47 -31.75 1.47
N ALA A 130 -4.26 -32.57 0.77
CA ALA A 130 -4.69 -32.26 -0.60
C ALA A 130 -5.50 -30.96 -0.67
N GLY A 131 -6.43 -30.75 0.27
CA GLY A 131 -7.23 -29.52 0.37
C GLY A 131 -6.38 -28.28 0.65
N VAL A 132 -5.38 -28.38 1.52
CA VAL A 132 -4.42 -27.31 1.82
C VAL A 132 -3.65 -26.92 0.55
N LEU A 133 -3.08 -27.88 -0.18
CA LEU A 133 -2.33 -27.61 -1.41
C LEU A 133 -3.21 -26.98 -2.50
N GLN A 134 -4.45 -27.45 -2.63
CA GLN A 134 -5.40 -26.89 -3.59
C GLN A 134 -5.78 -25.44 -3.26
N LYS A 135 -5.97 -25.11 -1.98
CA LYS A 135 -6.33 -23.76 -1.52
C LYS A 135 -5.14 -22.81 -1.46
N SER A 136 -3.93 -23.32 -1.21
CA SER A 136 -2.73 -22.50 -1.09
C SER A 136 -2.29 -21.90 -2.43
N ALA A 137 -2.46 -22.63 -3.54
CA ALA A 137 -2.06 -22.15 -4.86
C ALA A 137 -2.69 -20.80 -5.27
N PRO A 138 -4.03 -20.63 -5.25
CA PRO A 138 -4.64 -19.33 -5.57
C PRO A 138 -4.30 -18.23 -4.56
N TYR A 139 -4.19 -18.58 -3.26
CA TYR A 139 -3.77 -17.63 -2.22
C TYR A 139 -2.37 -17.07 -2.48
N LEU A 140 -1.39 -17.95 -2.74
CA LEU A 140 0.00 -17.57 -3.02
C LEU A 140 0.10 -16.77 -4.31
N ALA A 141 -0.63 -17.15 -5.35
CA ALA A 141 -0.66 -16.42 -6.61
C ALA A 141 -1.20 -14.99 -6.43
N ALA A 142 -2.34 -14.83 -5.75
CA ALA A 142 -2.95 -13.52 -5.49
C ALA A 142 -2.06 -12.64 -4.59
N SER A 143 -1.51 -13.22 -3.52
CA SER A 143 -0.62 -12.50 -2.60
C SER A 143 0.68 -12.07 -3.29
N GLY A 144 1.27 -12.96 -4.09
CA GLY A 144 2.46 -12.67 -4.89
C GLY A 144 2.22 -11.56 -5.91
N ALA A 145 1.07 -11.57 -6.59
CA ALA A 145 0.69 -10.52 -7.53
C ALA A 145 0.56 -9.14 -6.86
N ALA A 146 -0.11 -9.06 -5.69
CA ALA A 146 -0.25 -7.82 -4.94
C ALA A 146 1.12 -7.28 -4.47
N ILE A 147 1.96 -8.14 -3.90
CA ILE A 147 3.31 -7.77 -3.45
C ILE A 147 4.17 -7.32 -4.64
N GLY A 148 4.13 -8.04 -5.77
CA GLY A 148 4.84 -7.68 -6.98
C GLY A 148 4.41 -6.31 -7.53
N LYS A 149 3.10 -6.03 -7.55
CA LYS A 149 2.55 -4.73 -7.94
C LYS A 149 3.06 -3.61 -7.04
N ARG A 150 3.05 -3.80 -5.71
CA ARG A 150 3.60 -2.83 -4.74
C ARG A 150 5.08 -2.55 -5.01
N LEU A 151 5.88 -3.59 -5.25
CA LEU A 151 7.32 -3.44 -5.55
C LEU A 151 7.54 -2.64 -6.84
N SER A 152 6.81 -2.98 -7.91
CA SER A 152 6.90 -2.27 -9.19
C SER A 152 6.52 -0.79 -9.04
N LEU A 153 5.39 -0.49 -8.40
CA LEU A 153 4.93 0.90 -8.21
C LEU A 153 5.88 1.69 -7.31
N THR A 154 6.43 1.07 -6.26
CA THR A 154 7.45 1.72 -5.41
C THR A 154 8.72 2.05 -6.19
N ALA A 155 9.15 1.16 -7.09
CA ALA A 155 10.29 1.42 -7.98
C ALA A 155 9.99 2.58 -8.95
N GLN A 156 8.78 2.64 -9.50
CA GLN A 156 8.34 3.77 -10.34
C GLN A 156 8.35 5.09 -9.57
N ILE A 157 7.87 5.11 -8.32
CA ILE A 157 7.89 6.30 -7.45
C ILE A 157 9.33 6.74 -7.19
N ALA A 158 10.22 5.80 -6.89
CA ALA A 158 11.63 6.09 -6.66
C ALA A 158 12.29 6.72 -7.91
N GLY A 159 11.98 6.21 -9.11
CA GLY A 159 12.50 6.70 -10.39
C GLY A 159 11.86 7.98 -10.93
N ALA A 160 10.69 8.38 -10.42
CA ALA A 160 9.99 9.58 -10.91
C ALA A 160 10.78 10.87 -10.62
N ALA A 161 10.88 11.73 -11.63
CA ALA A 161 11.65 12.99 -11.56
C ALA A 161 10.81 14.21 -11.16
N THR A 162 9.47 14.09 -11.13
CA THR A 162 8.59 15.21 -10.80
C THR A 162 7.46 14.83 -9.85
N VAL A 163 6.95 15.80 -9.09
CA VAL A 163 5.81 15.61 -8.19
C VAL A 163 4.58 15.14 -8.96
N ALA A 164 4.35 15.69 -10.16
CA ALA A 164 3.26 15.27 -11.03
C ALA A 164 3.40 13.80 -11.45
N ALA A 165 4.60 13.36 -11.86
CA ALA A 165 4.85 11.97 -12.23
C ALA A 165 4.72 11.01 -11.05
N VAL A 166 5.14 11.43 -9.85
CA VAL A 166 4.92 10.64 -8.62
C VAL A 166 3.43 10.46 -8.36
N LYS A 167 2.65 11.56 -8.41
CA LYS A 167 1.20 11.54 -8.12
C LYS A 167 0.37 10.78 -9.16
N SER A 168 0.85 10.63 -10.40
CA SER A 168 0.16 9.83 -11.40
C SER A 168 0.30 8.32 -11.18
N ILE A 169 1.25 7.88 -10.35
CA ILE A 169 1.46 6.45 -10.05
C ILE A 169 0.39 6.01 -9.05
N SER A 170 -0.53 5.15 -9.50
CA SER A 170 -1.67 4.72 -8.71
C SER A 170 -1.80 3.21 -8.66
N TRP A 171 -2.53 2.73 -7.64
CA TRP A 171 -2.95 1.34 -7.53
C TRP A 171 -4.16 1.10 -8.44
N SER A 172 -3.92 0.99 -9.75
CA SER A 172 -4.93 0.64 -10.78
C SER A 172 -4.77 -0.81 -11.20
#